data_AF-A0A971X4T9-F1
#
_entry.id   AF-A0A971X4T9-F1
#
_cell.length_a   1.000
_cell.length_b   1.000
_cell.length_c   1.000
_cell.angle_alpha   90.00
_cell.angle_beta   90.00
_cell.angle_gamma   90.00
#
_symmetry.space_group_name_H-M   'P 1'
#
loop_
_entity.id
_entity.type
_entity.pdbx_description
1 polymer ?
#
loop_
_entity_poly.entity_id
_entity_poly.type
_entity_poly.pdbx_seq_one_letter_code
_entity_poly.pdbx_strand_id
1 'polypeptide(L)' 'MIYAQPGTPGALFTVKPRYGNYIGGQFVPPVNGQHFQNTTPVTGAA' A
#
# COMPACT_ATOMS: atom_id res chain seq x y z
N MET A 1 -0.55 -5.29 -22.54
CA MET A 1 0.57 -4.50 -21.97
C MET A 1 0.83 -4.98 -20.56
N ILE A 2 2.09 -5.14 -20.17
CA ILE A 2 2.50 -5.52 -18.80
C ILE A 2 3.13 -4.29 -18.15
N TYR A 3 2.66 -3.93 -16.96
CA TYR A 3 3.25 -2.85 -16.17
C TYR A 3 4.37 -3.39 -15.27
N ALA A 4 5.40 -2.57 -15.04
CA ALA A 4 6.42 -2.87 -14.05
C ALA A 4 5.80 -2.86 -12.64
N GLN A 5 6.34 -3.70 -11.75
CA GLN A 5 5.86 -3.81 -10.37
C GLN A 5 6.08 -2.48 -9.61
N PRO A 6 5.15 -2.07 -8.73
CA PRO A 6 5.31 -0.83 -7.97
C PRO A 6 6.65 -0.78 -7.22
N GLY A 7 7.35 0.35 -7.29
CA GLY A 7 8.66 0.55 -6.66
C GLY A 7 9.87 0.02 -7.45
N THR A 8 9.69 -0.54 -8.65
CA THR A 8 10.80 -0.92 -9.54
C THR A 8 11.01 0.09 -10.68
N PRO A 9 12.16 0.08 -11.37
CA PRO A 9 12.37 0.91 -12.56
C PRO A 9 11.28 0.69 -13.62
N GLY A 10 10.69 1.77 -14.11
CA GLY A 10 9.59 1.74 -15.08
C GLY A 10 8.19 1.61 -14.45
N ALA A 11 8.08 1.54 -13.12
CA ALA A 11 6.80 1.56 -12.43
C ALA A 11 6.13 2.93 -12.57
N LEU A 12 4.82 2.91 -12.83
CA LEU A 12 4.04 4.14 -12.95
C LEU A 12 3.74 4.81 -11.60
N PHE A 13 3.86 4.06 -10.51
CA PHE A 13 3.60 4.55 -9.16
C PHE A 13 4.41 3.77 -8.12
N THR A 14 4.49 4.36 -6.93
CA THR A 14 5.06 3.73 -5.73
C THR A 14 3.99 3.65 -4.65
N VAL A 15 3.92 2.52 -3.95
CA VAL A 15 3.05 2.34 -2.79
C VAL A 15 3.74 2.87 -1.52
N LYS A 16 2.97 3.52 -0.65
CA LYS A 16 3.46 3.92 0.67
C LYS A 16 3.57 2.69 1.58
N PRO A 17 4.52 2.68 2.54
CA PRO A 17 4.71 1.56 3.45
C PRO A 17 3.52 1.34 4.41
N ARG A 18 2.66 2.35 4.61
CA ARG A 18 1.49 2.25 5.48
C ARG A 18 0.42 3.24 5.07
N TYR A 19 -0.83 2.84 5.23
CA TYR A 19 -2.01 3.68 5.07
C TYR A 19 -2.89 3.59 6.33
N GLY A 20 -3.54 4.70 6.65
CA GLY A 20 -4.63 4.72 7.63
C GLY A 20 -5.98 4.43 6.98
N ASN A 21 -7.05 4.60 7.75
CA ASN A 21 -8.42 4.60 7.23
C ASN A 21 -8.66 5.87 6.41
N TYR A 22 -9.43 5.80 5.32
CA TYR A 22 -9.74 6.98 4.53
C TYR A 22 -11.07 7.59 4.96
N ILE A 23 -11.03 8.70 5.71
CA ILE A 23 -12.20 9.34 6.33
C ILE A 23 -12.14 10.85 6.04
N GLY A 24 -13.22 11.41 5.51
CA GLY A 24 -13.31 12.86 5.25
C GLY A 24 -12.28 13.40 4.23
N GLY A 25 -11.79 12.55 3.32
CA GLY A 25 -10.78 12.94 2.33
C GLY A 25 -9.34 12.85 2.80
N GLN A 26 -9.09 12.23 3.96
CA GLN A 26 -7.75 12.09 4.52
C GLN A 26 -7.49 10.67 5.04
N PHE A 27 -6.22 10.28 5.07
CA PHE A 27 -5.80 9.05 5.74
C PHE A 27 -5.62 9.31 7.24
N VAL A 28 -6.44 8.69 8.07
CA VAL A 28 -6.49 8.83 9.52
C VAL A 28 -6.01 7.53 10.18
N PRO A 29 -5.14 7.56 11.20
CA PRO A 29 -4.72 6.34 11.88
C PRO A 29 -5.91 5.63 12.56
N PRO A 30 -5.87 4.29 12.69
CA PRO A 30 -6.87 3.53 13.42
C PRO A 30 -6.87 3.93 14.90
N VAL A 31 -8.05 3.97 15.51
CA VAL A 31 -8.23 4.42 16.91
C VAL A 31 -7.39 3.58 17.89
N ASN A 32 -7.28 2.27 17.65
CA ASN A 32 -6.50 1.36 18.49
C ASN A 32 -5.04 1.20 18.02
N GLY A 33 -4.58 1.99 17.04
CA GLY A 33 -3.22 1.91 16.48
C GLY A 33 -2.89 0.63 15.69
N GLN A 34 -3.81 -0.34 15.65
CA GLN A 34 -3.59 -1.64 15.00
C GLN A 34 -3.66 -1.53 13.47
N HIS A 35 -2.60 -1.98 12.82
CA HIS A 35 -2.51 -2.15 11.37
C HIS A 35 -2.26 -3.62 11.06
N PHE A 36 -2.48 -4.02 9.82
CA PHE A 36 -2.16 -5.36 9.34
C PHE A 36 -1.29 -5.28 8.08
N GLN A 37 -0.57 -6.36 7.80
CA GLN A 37 0.26 -6.50 6.63
C GLN A 37 -0.59 -6.95 5.45
N ASN A 38 -0.53 -6.22 4.34
CA ASN A 38 -1.24 -6.58 3.12
C ASN A 38 -0.30 -7.35 2.19
N THR A 39 -0.09 -8.63 2.49
CA THR A 39 0.80 -9.48 1.73
C THR A 39 0.29 -9.68 0.32
N THR A 40 1.12 -9.40 -0.69
CA THR A 40 0.70 -9.58 -2.09
C THR A 40 0.55 -11.07 -2.41
N PRO A 41 -0.59 -11.49 -3.02
CA PRO A 41 -0.77 -12.87 -3.42
C PRO A 41 0.10 -13.27 -4.63
N VAL A 42 0.70 -12.28 -5.32
CA VAL A 42 1.51 -12.52 -6.53
C VAL A 42 2.94 -12.92 -6.17
N THR A 43 3.55 -12.25 -5.19
CA THR A 43 4.96 -12.46 -4.83
C THR A 43 5.20 -12.78 -3.36
N GLY A 44 4.18 -12.71 -2.50
CA GLY A 44 4.33 -12.88 -1.05
C GLY A 44 5.04 -11.71 -0.32
N ALA A 45 5.34 -10.62 -1.03
CA ALA A 45 5.95 -9.43 -0.43
C ALA A 45 4.98 -8.68 0.51
N ALA A 46 5.56 -7.91 1.42
CA ALA A 46 4.87 -7.15 2.46
C ALA A 46 5.05 -5.64 2.32
#